data_AF-A0A920TEB2-F1
#
_entry.id   AF-A0A920TEB2-F1
#
_cell.length_a   1.000
_cell.length_b   1.000
_cell.length_c   1.000
_cell.angle_alpha   90.00
_cell.angle_beta   90.00
_cell.angle_gamma   90.00
#
_symmetry.space_group_name_H-M   'P 1'
#
loop_
_entity.id
_entity.type
_entity.pdbx_description
1 polymer ?
#
loop_
_entity_poly.entity_id
_entity_poly.type
_entity_poly.pdbx_seq_one_letter_code
_entity_poly.pdbx_strand_id
1 'polypeptide(L)'
;MSLSLDPGISVLSVLAHIYLEPFTPPLPLIFCLIGAAATILVTFALAGIFSARSNLYLRSKSFRVNLANLEIAKVLFSKTTMTAFRLIGVFVFILILYACFQGNANPIYNIAPTFIWVIWWVGLAYISAFIGDLWVLINPWYSIFHWGEKLLSIWNPSKSIKPLFTYPERLGATPALIIFFAFAWAENVYHDSVLPIRIGQMIIIYSTITWFGMLMFGKKIWLQNGEAFTVAFGFLAKFSPLEVRYNSAPSSNIVQKEINFKDFPGIRTY
;
A
#
# COMPACT_ATOMS: atom_id res chain seq x y z
N MET A 1 57.93 -49.57 -2.06
CA MET A 1 56.97 -50.51 -2.67
C MET A 1 55.61 -49.82 -2.65
N SER A 2 55.02 -49.68 -3.84
CA SER A 2 53.98 -48.75 -4.24
C SER A 2 52.63 -48.92 -3.53
N LEU A 3 52.06 -47.83 -3.01
CA LEU A 3 50.64 -47.71 -2.69
C LEU A 3 49.99 -46.86 -3.79
N SER A 4 49.51 -47.54 -4.83
CA SER A 4 48.65 -46.98 -5.87
C SER A 4 47.23 -46.86 -5.32
N LEU A 5 46.82 -45.64 -4.96
CA LEU A 5 45.42 -45.31 -4.74
C LEU A 5 44.91 -44.51 -5.95
N ASP A 6 43.82 -45.05 -6.49
CA ASP A 6 43.02 -44.65 -7.65
C ASP A 6 42.82 -43.11 -7.81
N PRO A 7 43.04 -42.53 -9.01
CA PRO A 7 42.82 -41.10 -9.25
C PRO A 7 41.37 -40.73 -9.60
N GLY A 8 40.39 -41.58 -9.25
CA GLY A 8 39.04 -41.53 -9.82
C GLY A 8 37.93 -40.85 -9.00
N ILE A 9 38.14 -40.47 -7.72
CA ILE A 9 37.01 -40.09 -6.85
C ILE A 9 37.38 -38.95 -5.89
N SER A 10 37.62 -37.73 -6.38
CA SER A 10 37.56 -36.54 -5.49
C SER A 10 37.51 -35.18 -6.22
N VAL A 11 36.97 -35.09 -7.43
CA VAL A 11 36.91 -33.80 -8.16
C VAL A 11 35.52 -33.12 -8.05
N LEU A 12 34.55 -33.71 -7.34
CA LEU A 12 33.15 -33.27 -7.39
C LEU A 12 32.55 -32.80 -6.06
N SER A 13 33.36 -32.40 -5.07
CA SER A 13 32.87 -32.00 -3.74
C SER A 13 33.51 -30.75 -3.13
N VAL A 14 34.01 -29.81 -3.94
CA VAL A 14 34.55 -28.53 -3.40
C VAL A 14 33.93 -27.28 -4.04
N LEU A 15 33.15 -27.38 -5.11
CA LEU A 15 32.53 -26.23 -5.78
C LEU A 15 31.14 -25.84 -5.21
N ALA A 16 30.95 -25.94 -3.90
CA ALA A 16 29.68 -25.59 -3.22
C ALA A 16 29.82 -24.50 -2.14
N HIS A 17 31.04 -24.07 -1.81
CA HIS A 17 31.25 -22.88 -0.99
C HIS A 17 31.57 -21.69 -1.89
N ILE A 18 30.53 -20.96 -2.27
CA ILE A 18 30.68 -19.57 -2.68
C ILE A 18 31.32 -18.85 -1.49
N TYR A 19 32.61 -18.56 -1.59
CA TYR A 19 33.36 -17.76 -0.63
C TYR A 19 32.87 -16.32 -0.81
N LEU A 20 31.73 -15.98 -0.20
CA LEU A 20 31.35 -14.60 0.02
C LEU A 20 32.43 -14.04 0.95
N GLU A 21 33.27 -13.13 0.45
CA GLU A 21 34.15 -12.36 1.32
C GLU A 21 33.28 -11.82 2.47
N PRO A 22 33.63 -12.09 3.74
CA PRO A 22 32.90 -11.51 4.85
C PRO A 22 32.91 -10.01 4.64
N PHE A 23 31.73 -9.39 4.55
CA PHE A 23 31.64 -7.94 4.49
C PHE A 23 32.38 -7.39 5.71
N THR A 24 33.55 -6.80 5.50
CA THR A 24 34.31 -6.15 6.56
C THR A 24 33.85 -4.70 6.61
N PRO A 25 33.00 -4.31 7.58
CA PRO A 25 32.62 -2.92 7.74
C PRO A 25 33.88 -2.05 7.89
N PRO A 26 33.84 -0.78 7.44
CA PRO A 26 34.97 0.15 7.58
C PRO A 26 35.34 0.43 9.04
N LEU A 27 34.46 0.06 9.99
CA LEU A 27 34.66 0.12 11.43
C LEU A 27 34.53 -1.29 12.02
N PRO A 28 35.25 -1.63 13.11
CA PRO A 28 35.08 -2.89 13.80
C PRO A 28 33.60 -3.16 14.16
N LEU A 29 33.13 -4.38 13.91
CA LEU A 29 31.73 -4.79 14.02
C LEU A 29 31.09 -4.43 15.37
N ILE A 30 31.87 -4.48 16.47
CA ILE A 30 31.37 -4.13 17.80
C ILE A 30 30.94 -2.66 17.91
N PHE A 31 31.64 -1.74 17.25
CA PHE A 31 31.25 -0.32 17.25
C PHE A 31 29.97 -0.09 16.46
N CYS A 32 29.78 -0.80 15.35
CA CYS A 32 28.52 -0.77 14.59
C CYS A 32 27.35 -1.30 15.43
N LEU A 33 27.54 -2.41 16.16
CA LEU A 33 26.50 -2.98 17.04
C LEU A 33 26.15 -2.05 18.20
N ILE A 34 27.16 -1.46 18.87
CA ILE A 34 26.95 -0.49 19.94
C ILE A 34 26.22 0.75 19.40
N GLY A 35 26.63 1.27 18.24
CA GLY A 35 25.98 2.40 17.58
C GLY A 35 24.53 2.11 17.21
N ALA A 36 24.24 0.93 16.66
CA ALA A 36 22.88 0.50 16.34
C ALA A 36 22.01 0.38 17.60
N ALA A 37 22.53 -0.28 18.65
CA ALA A 37 21.84 -0.43 19.93
C ALA A 37 21.57 0.93 20.61
N ALA A 38 22.56 1.81 20.63
CA ALA A 38 22.42 3.17 21.15
C ALA A 38 21.40 3.99 20.36
N THR A 39 21.41 3.89 19.02
CA THR A 39 20.43 4.56 18.16
C THR A 39 19.01 4.09 18.45
N ILE A 40 18.81 2.77 18.61
CA ILE A 40 17.50 2.20 18.99
C ILE A 40 17.09 2.73 20.38
N LEU A 41 17.97 2.63 21.37
CA LEU A 41 17.68 3.13 22.72
C LEU A 41 17.32 4.62 22.74
N VAL A 42 18.08 5.46 22.04
CA VAL A 42 17.84 6.91 21.98
C VAL A 42 16.55 7.22 21.24
N THR A 43 16.28 6.57 20.10
CA THR A 43 15.04 6.81 19.34
C THR A 43 13.79 6.39 20.12
N PHE A 44 13.80 5.23 20.78
CA PHE A 44 12.70 4.80 21.65
C PHE A 44 12.56 5.66 22.91
N ALA A 45 13.68 6.06 23.54
CA ALA A 45 13.65 6.97 24.69
C ALA A 45 13.05 8.32 24.31
N LEU A 46 13.48 8.90 23.17
CA LEU A 46 12.89 10.12 22.63
C LEU A 46 11.41 9.92 22.33
N ALA A 47 11.03 8.86 21.62
CA ALA A 47 9.63 8.57 21.32
C ALA A 47 8.77 8.43 22.59
N GLY A 48 9.29 7.75 23.63
CA GLY A 48 8.65 7.61 24.93
C GLY A 48 8.50 8.95 25.66
N ILE A 49 9.55 9.78 25.69
CA ILE A 49 9.52 11.11 26.31
C ILE A 49 8.56 12.04 25.58
N PHE A 50 8.61 12.07 24.24
CA PHE A 50 7.73 12.89 23.42
C PHE A 50 6.28 12.41 23.52
N SER A 51 6.02 11.10 23.49
CA SER A 51 4.69 10.54 23.67
C SER A 51 4.12 10.84 25.06
N ALA A 52 4.91 10.66 26.12
CA ALA A 52 4.50 10.99 27.49
C ALA A 52 4.20 12.48 27.69
N ARG A 53 4.99 13.37 27.05
CA ARG A 53 4.76 14.83 27.07
C ARG A 53 3.64 15.29 26.13
N SER A 54 3.35 14.52 25.08
CA SER A 54 2.31 14.83 24.09
C SER A 54 0.90 14.80 24.69
N ASN A 55 0.67 14.05 25.77
CA ASN A 55 -0.60 14.07 26.52
C ASN A 55 -0.92 15.44 27.15
N LEU A 56 0.07 16.33 27.34
CA LEU A 56 -0.13 17.68 27.88
C LEU A 56 -0.19 18.78 26.80
N TYR A 57 0.19 18.49 25.55
CA TYR A 57 0.30 19.50 24.48
C TYR A 57 -0.40 19.14 23.15
N LEU A 58 -1.04 17.96 23.00
CA LEU A 58 -1.82 17.60 21.80
C LEU A 58 -3.28 18.11 21.82
N ARG A 59 -3.53 19.25 22.47
CA ARG A 59 -4.54 20.21 22.01
C ARG A 59 -3.89 21.39 21.26
N SER A 60 -2.63 21.24 20.84
CA SER A 60 -2.10 22.06 19.76
C SER A 60 -2.79 21.63 18.48
N LYS A 61 -3.66 22.53 18.00
CA LYS A 61 -4.30 22.52 16.69
C LYS A 61 -3.27 22.03 15.66
N SER A 62 -3.34 20.75 15.29
CA SER A 62 -2.49 20.17 14.24
C SER A 62 -2.51 21.18 13.08
N PHE A 63 -1.33 21.58 12.59
CA PHE A 63 -1.21 22.48 11.44
C PHE A 63 -1.81 21.73 10.26
N ARG A 64 -3.13 21.86 10.13
CA ARG A 64 -3.96 21.19 9.15
C ARG A 64 -4.48 22.27 8.24
N VAL A 65 -3.84 22.36 7.07
CA VAL A 65 -4.27 23.34 6.07
C VAL A 65 -5.58 22.83 5.49
N ASN A 66 -6.65 23.59 5.70
CA ASN A 66 -7.96 23.30 5.15
C ASN A 66 -7.95 23.50 3.63
N LEU A 67 -7.74 22.42 2.88
CA LEU A 67 -7.79 22.47 1.42
C LEU A 67 -9.18 22.84 0.89
N ALA A 68 -10.25 22.64 1.67
CA ALA A 68 -11.62 22.97 1.28
C ALA A 68 -11.85 24.48 0.98
N ASN A 69 -11.00 25.36 1.52
CA ASN A 69 -11.05 26.80 1.27
C ASN A 69 -10.29 27.24 0.02
N LEU A 70 -9.51 26.35 -0.62
CA LEU A 70 -8.82 26.62 -1.86
C LEU A 70 -9.70 26.20 -3.03
N GLU A 71 -9.98 27.11 -3.98
CA GLU A 71 -10.77 26.79 -5.17
C GLU A 71 -10.19 25.61 -5.98
N ILE A 72 -8.87 25.42 -5.87
CA ILE A 72 -8.10 24.31 -6.43
C ILE A 72 -8.62 22.95 -5.92
N ALA A 73 -9.03 22.84 -4.65
CA ALA A 73 -9.59 21.59 -4.12
C ALA A 73 -10.96 21.27 -4.74
N LYS A 74 -11.81 22.27 -5.01
CA LYS A 74 -13.11 22.03 -5.67
C LYS A 74 -12.94 21.48 -7.09
N VAL A 75 -11.93 21.94 -7.82
CA VAL A 75 -11.59 21.43 -9.16
C VAL A 75 -10.96 20.04 -9.10
N LEU A 76 -10.07 19.80 -8.12
CA LEU A 76 -9.46 18.49 -7.87
C LEU A 76 -10.49 17.42 -7.47
N PHE A 77 -11.51 17.78 -6.69
CA PHE A 77 -12.59 16.88 -6.26
C PHE A 77 -13.81 16.86 -7.20
N SER A 78 -13.70 17.43 -8.40
CA SER A 78 -14.77 17.35 -9.39
C SER A 78 -14.93 15.91 -9.92
N LYS A 79 -16.14 15.53 -10.33
CA LYS A 79 -16.44 14.18 -10.86
C LYS A 79 -15.53 13.79 -12.04
N THR A 80 -15.18 14.77 -12.89
CA THR A 80 -14.32 14.59 -14.05
C THR A 80 -12.88 14.29 -13.63
N THR A 81 -12.32 15.09 -12.73
CA THR A 81 -10.95 14.89 -12.23
C THR A 81 -10.80 13.56 -11.49
N MET A 82 -11.78 13.20 -10.65
CA MET A 82 -11.80 11.89 -9.98
C MET A 82 -11.84 10.73 -10.97
N THR A 83 -12.60 10.87 -12.05
CA THR A 83 -12.66 9.83 -13.10
C THR A 83 -11.34 9.75 -13.86
N ALA A 84 -10.68 10.89 -14.13
CA ALA A 84 -9.37 10.93 -14.75
C ALA A 84 -8.31 10.20 -13.90
N PHE A 85 -8.26 10.47 -12.58
CA PHE A 85 -7.34 9.75 -11.68
C PHE A 85 -7.59 8.23 -11.67
N ARG A 86 -8.85 7.80 -11.67
CA ARG A 86 -9.21 6.38 -11.76
C ARG A 86 -8.77 5.76 -13.08
N LEU A 87 -8.97 6.45 -14.21
CA LEU A 87 -8.53 6.01 -15.53
C LEU A 87 -7.01 5.90 -15.59
N ILE A 88 -6.29 6.88 -15.08
CA ILE A 88 -4.82 6.86 -14.99
C ILE A 88 -4.35 5.67 -14.15
N GLY A 89 -4.95 5.45 -12.97
CA GLY A 89 -4.62 4.33 -12.10
C GLY A 89 -4.81 2.98 -12.77
N VAL A 90 -5.94 2.78 -13.46
CA VAL A 90 -6.21 1.54 -14.22
C VAL A 90 -5.29 1.40 -15.42
N PHE A 91 -5.01 2.49 -16.15
CA PHE A 91 -4.10 2.48 -17.29
C PHE A 91 -2.69 2.06 -16.88
N VAL A 92 -2.16 2.67 -15.81
CA VAL A 92 -0.84 2.32 -15.27
C VAL A 92 -0.83 0.87 -14.78
N PHE A 93 -1.89 0.41 -14.10
CA PHE A 93 -2.02 -0.99 -13.68
C PHE A 93 -1.93 -1.98 -14.85
N ILE A 94 -2.67 -1.72 -15.94
CA ILE A 94 -2.65 -2.56 -17.15
C ILE A 94 -1.27 -2.51 -17.82
N LEU A 95 -0.65 -1.33 -17.89
CA LEU A 95 0.68 -1.15 -18.46
C LEU A 95 1.73 -1.96 -17.69
N ILE A 96 1.66 -1.96 -16.35
CA ILE A 96 2.58 -2.73 -15.52
C ILE A 96 2.35 -4.23 -15.68
N LEU A 97 1.09 -4.70 -15.73
CA LEU A 97 0.80 -6.09 -16.05
C LEU A 97 1.34 -6.48 -17.42
N TYR A 98 1.14 -5.64 -18.44
CA TYR A 98 1.69 -5.86 -19.78
C TYR A 98 3.22 -5.94 -19.74
N ALA A 99 3.89 -5.04 -19.02
CA ALA A 99 5.34 -5.06 -18.84
C ALA A 99 5.83 -6.32 -18.11
N CYS A 100 5.05 -6.87 -17.17
CA CYS A 100 5.43 -8.11 -16.45
C CYS A 100 5.42 -9.35 -17.35
N PHE A 101 4.44 -9.47 -18.24
CA PHE A 101 4.27 -10.67 -19.08
C PHE A 101 4.92 -10.56 -20.45
N GLN A 102 4.77 -9.40 -21.11
CA GLN A 102 5.26 -9.17 -22.47
C GLN A 102 6.48 -8.26 -22.54
N GLY A 103 6.91 -7.69 -21.42
CA GLY A 103 8.12 -6.87 -21.36
C GLY A 103 9.41 -7.70 -21.32
N ASN A 104 10.54 -7.02 -21.13
CA ASN A 104 11.84 -7.67 -21.07
C ASN A 104 11.94 -8.54 -19.79
N ALA A 105 12.41 -9.78 -19.92
CA ALA A 105 12.60 -10.68 -18.79
C ALA A 105 13.69 -10.20 -17.82
N ASN A 106 14.66 -9.41 -18.31
CA ASN A 106 15.70 -8.83 -17.47
C ASN A 106 15.13 -7.65 -16.65
N PRO A 107 15.18 -7.71 -15.30
CA PRO A 107 14.67 -6.66 -14.41
C PRO A 107 15.24 -5.27 -14.70
N ILE A 108 16.48 -5.18 -15.18
CA ILE A 108 17.19 -3.90 -15.42
C ILE A 108 16.52 -3.10 -16.55
N TYR A 109 15.99 -3.80 -17.56
CA TYR A 109 15.36 -3.19 -18.73
C TYR A 109 13.83 -3.19 -18.65
N ASN A 110 13.27 -3.60 -17.51
CA ASN A 110 11.83 -3.64 -17.30
C ASN A 110 11.42 -2.60 -16.24
N ILE A 111 10.37 -1.85 -16.52
CA ILE A 111 9.86 -0.83 -15.58
C ILE A 111 9.15 -1.44 -14.37
N ALA A 112 8.62 -2.66 -14.48
CA ALA A 112 7.76 -3.24 -13.46
C ALA A 112 8.40 -3.35 -12.07
N PRO A 113 9.65 -3.87 -11.90
CA PRO A 113 10.28 -3.95 -10.58
C PRO A 113 10.48 -2.57 -9.96
N THR A 114 11.05 -1.62 -10.70
CA THR A 114 11.27 -0.25 -10.22
C THR A 114 9.95 0.45 -9.89
N PHE A 115 8.92 0.25 -10.71
CA PHE A 115 7.63 0.86 -10.48
C PHE A 115 6.98 0.33 -9.20
N ILE A 116 6.89 -0.99 -9.02
CA ILE A 116 6.23 -1.58 -7.85
C ILE A 116 7.01 -1.27 -6.57
N TRP A 117 8.31 -1.57 -6.54
CA TRP A 117 9.09 -1.49 -5.30
C TRP A 117 9.50 -0.07 -4.93
N VAL A 118 9.71 0.82 -5.90
CA VAL A 118 10.21 2.18 -5.64
C VAL A 118 9.12 3.23 -5.85
N ILE A 119 8.58 3.34 -7.06
CA ILE A 119 7.69 4.46 -7.43
C ILE A 119 6.36 4.35 -6.67
N TRP A 120 5.75 3.18 -6.72
CA TRP A 120 4.45 2.93 -6.12
C TRP A 120 4.57 2.71 -4.62
N TRP A 121 5.35 1.72 -4.17
CA TRP A 121 5.41 1.41 -2.74
C TRP A 121 6.01 2.55 -1.92
N VAL A 122 7.27 2.91 -2.20
CA VAL A 122 7.98 3.95 -1.44
C VAL A 122 7.51 5.35 -1.82
N GLY A 123 7.38 5.65 -3.11
CA GLY A 123 6.99 6.97 -3.58
C GLY A 123 5.58 7.36 -3.11
N LEU A 124 4.59 6.47 -3.27
CA LEU A 124 3.23 6.76 -2.81
C LEU A 124 3.13 6.81 -1.28
N ALA A 125 3.95 6.05 -0.55
CA ALA A 125 4.02 6.16 0.91
C ALA A 125 4.43 7.57 1.35
N TYR A 126 5.50 8.13 0.76
CA TYR A 126 5.92 9.50 1.06
C TYR A 126 4.87 10.53 0.65
N ILE A 127 4.33 10.42 -0.56
CA ILE A 127 3.31 11.37 -1.02
C ILE A 127 2.09 11.30 -0.10
N SER A 128 1.67 10.10 0.32
CA SER A 128 0.56 9.94 1.24
C SER A 128 0.83 10.59 2.59
N ALA A 129 2.05 10.47 3.10
CA ALA A 129 2.47 11.09 4.36
C ALA A 129 2.51 12.63 4.32
N PHE A 130 2.66 13.26 3.14
CA PHE A 130 2.72 14.72 3.03
C PHE A 130 1.44 15.38 2.49
N ILE A 131 0.75 14.71 1.57
CA ILE A 131 -0.41 15.26 0.85
C ILE A 131 -1.72 14.68 1.38
N GLY A 132 -1.71 13.42 1.79
CA GLY A 132 -2.90 12.65 2.16
C GLY A 132 -3.13 11.46 1.24
N ASP A 133 -4.18 10.69 1.50
CA ASP A 133 -4.40 9.38 0.87
C ASP A 133 -4.76 9.49 -0.63
N LEU A 134 -3.73 9.57 -1.48
CA LEU A 134 -3.88 9.56 -2.94
C LEU A 134 -4.31 8.18 -3.46
N TRP A 135 -4.04 7.12 -2.70
CA TRP A 135 -4.34 5.77 -3.12
C TRP A 135 -5.84 5.59 -3.39
N VAL A 136 -6.69 6.15 -2.53
CA VAL A 136 -8.15 6.11 -2.68
C VAL A 136 -8.62 6.66 -4.04
N LEU A 137 -7.87 7.60 -4.64
CA LEU A 137 -8.22 8.20 -5.94
C LEU A 137 -7.79 7.32 -7.12
N ILE A 138 -6.59 6.74 -7.05
CA ILE A 138 -5.97 6.00 -8.16
C ILE A 138 -6.16 4.48 -8.07
N ASN A 139 -6.75 3.96 -6.99
CA ASN A 139 -6.87 2.52 -6.72
C ASN A 139 -7.50 1.79 -7.93
N PRO A 140 -6.72 0.94 -8.65
CA PRO A 140 -7.19 0.28 -9.85
C PRO A 140 -8.22 -0.82 -9.52
N TRP A 141 -8.06 -1.54 -8.40
CA TRP A 141 -8.99 -2.59 -8.00
C TRP A 141 -10.37 -2.05 -7.71
N TYR A 142 -10.46 -0.93 -6.98
CA TYR A 142 -11.73 -0.25 -6.75
C TYR A 142 -12.36 0.22 -8.06
N SER A 143 -11.57 0.83 -8.94
CA SER A 143 -12.06 1.39 -10.20
C SER A 143 -12.62 0.31 -11.13
N ILE A 144 -11.88 -0.80 -11.29
CA ILE A 144 -12.31 -1.96 -12.10
C ILE A 144 -13.58 -2.57 -11.51
N PHE A 145 -13.63 -2.79 -10.19
CA PHE A 145 -14.80 -3.36 -9.53
C PHE A 145 -16.03 -2.46 -9.66
N HIS A 146 -15.86 -1.15 -9.44
CA HIS A 146 -16.94 -0.18 -9.53
C HIS A 146 -17.51 -0.05 -10.95
N TRP A 147 -16.67 -0.09 -11.98
CA TRP A 147 -17.15 -0.11 -13.36
C TRP A 147 -17.83 -1.44 -13.72
N GLY A 148 -17.32 -2.56 -13.20
CA GLY A 148 -18.00 -3.87 -13.31
C GLY A 148 -19.40 -3.86 -12.70
N GLU A 149 -19.55 -3.31 -11.49
CA GLU A 149 -20.87 -3.11 -10.86
C GLU A 149 -21.79 -2.22 -11.70
N LYS A 150 -21.27 -1.10 -12.22
CA LYS A 150 -22.06 -0.18 -13.05
C LYS A 150 -22.53 -0.85 -14.33
N LEU A 151 -21.66 -1.64 -14.98
CA LEU A 151 -22.02 -2.40 -16.18
C LEU A 151 -23.09 -3.45 -15.87
N LEU A 152 -22.95 -4.19 -14.78
CA LEU A 152 -23.95 -5.16 -14.33
C LEU A 152 -25.30 -4.51 -14.02
N SER A 153 -25.29 -3.34 -13.40
CA SER A 153 -26.52 -2.58 -13.11
C SER A 153 -27.23 -2.08 -14.38
N ILE A 154 -26.51 -1.81 -15.47
CA ILE A 154 -27.09 -1.44 -16.76
C ILE A 154 -27.79 -2.66 -17.38
N TRP A 155 -27.17 -3.84 -17.28
CA TRP A 155 -27.69 -5.07 -17.88
C TRP A 155 -28.81 -5.71 -17.04
N ASN A 156 -28.76 -5.58 -15.72
CA ASN A 156 -29.75 -6.11 -14.78
C ASN A 156 -30.02 -5.10 -13.65
N PRO A 157 -30.94 -4.13 -13.83
CA PRO A 157 -31.27 -3.11 -12.84
C PRO A 157 -31.71 -3.66 -11.48
N SER A 158 -32.24 -4.90 -11.45
CA SER A 158 -32.74 -5.56 -10.24
C SER A 158 -31.64 -6.24 -9.40
N LYS A 159 -30.47 -6.54 -9.99
CA LYS A 159 -29.34 -7.19 -9.29
C LYS A 159 -28.26 -6.16 -8.96
N SER A 160 -28.38 -5.52 -7.80
CA SER A 160 -27.21 -4.94 -7.14
C SER A 160 -26.35 -6.07 -6.55
N ILE A 161 -25.02 -5.96 -6.66
CA ILE A 161 -24.11 -6.88 -5.96
C ILE A 161 -24.29 -6.63 -4.46
N LYS A 162 -25.06 -7.50 -3.82
CA LYS A 162 -25.19 -7.52 -2.36
C LYS A 162 -24.01 -8.32 -1.81
N PRO A 163 -23.42 -7.88 -0.68
CA PRO A 163 -22.39 -8.68 -0.01
C PRO A 163 -22.98 -10.05 0.34
N LEU A 164 -22.22 -11.10 0.04
CA LEU A 164 -22.60 -12.48 0.34
C LEU A 164 -22.58 -12.78 1.85
N PHE A 165 -21.69 -12.10 2.58
CA PHE A 165 -21.47 -12.29 4.01
C PHE A 165 -21.32 -10.96 4.75
N THR A 166 -21.79 -10.92 5.99
CA THR A 166 -21.49 -9.83 6.92
C THR A 166 -20.06 -9.96 7.40
N TYR A 167 -19.28 -8.89 7.31
CA TYR A 167 -17.90 -8.87 7.78
C TYR A 167 -17.87 -9.03 9.31
N PRO A 168 -17.17 -10.03 9.86
CA PRO A 168 -17.10 -10.21 11.31
C PRO A 168 -16.20 -9.14 11.93
N GLU A 169 -16.74 -8.38 12.88
CA GLU A 169 -16.00 -7.29 13.56
C GLU A 169 -14.71 -7.78 14.25
N ARG A 170 -14.68 -9.05 14.68
CA ARG A 170 -13.51 -9.68 15.31
C ARG A 170 -12.28 -9.74 14.40
N LEU A 171 -12.47 -9.77 13.07
CA LEU A 171 -11.36 -9.80 12.13
C LEU A 171 -10.70 -8.44 11.95
N GLY A 172 -11.33 -7.34 12.38
CA GLY A 172 -10.74 -6.00 12.36
C GLY A 172 -9.97 -5.70 11.06
N ALA A 173 -8.69 -5.36 11.19
CA ALA A 173 -7.76 -5.19 10.05
C ALA A 173 -6.79 -6.37 9.87
N THR A 174 -7.08 -7.52 10.48
CA THR A 174 -6.21 -8.71 10.44
C THR A 174 -5.95 -9.22 9.02
N PRO A 175 -6.94 -9.29 8.10
CA PRO A 175 -6.66 -9.73 6.74
C PRO A 175 -5.69 -8.79 6.00
N ALA A 176 -5.86 -7.47 6.17
CA ALA A 176 -4.93 -6.49 5.63
C ALA A 176 -3.53 -6.67 6.19
N LEU A 177 -3.39 -6.94 7.50
CA LEU A 177 -2.09 -7.19 8.15
C LEU A 177 -1.39 -8.43 7.58
N ILE A 178 -2.12 -9.54 7.40
CA ILE A 178 -1.55 -10.78 6.85
C ILE A 178 -1.04 -10.55 5.42
N ILE A 179 -1.84 -9.89 4.59
CA ILE A 179 -1.45 -9.61 3.21
C ILE A 179 -0.28 -8.62 3.16
N PHE A 180 -0.28 -7.62 4.03
CA PHE A 180 0.83 -6.67 4.16
C PHE A 180 2.12 -7.36 4.61
N PHE A 181 2.03 -8.29 5.56
CA PHE A 181 3.18 -9.08 6.00
C PHE A 181 3.73 -9.95 4.87
N ALA A 182 2.86 -10.60 4.09
CA ALA A 182 3.27 -11.37 2.92
C ALA A 182 3.97 -10.49 1.86
N PHE A 183 3.47 -9.26 1.65
CA PHE A 183 4.11 -8.28 0.79
C PHE A 183 5.49 -7.86 1.30
N ALA A 184 5.62 -7.52 2.58
CA ALA A 184 6.90 -7.13 3.18
C ALA A 184 7.92 -8.28 3.16
N TRP A 185 7.46 -9.52 3.34
CA TRP A 185 8.29 -10.71 3.19
C TRP A 185 8.74 -10.89 1.73
N ALA A 186 7.84 -10.69 0.76
CA ALA A 186 8.19 -10.76 -0.66
C ALA A 186 9.20 -9.66 -1.06
N GLU A 187 9.10 -8.46 -0.51
CA GLU A 187 10.04 -7.37 -0.74
C GLU A 187 11.46 -7.72 -0.23
N ASN A 188 11.55 -8.21 1.01
CA ASN A 188 12.83 -8.29 1.72
C ASN A 188 13.50 -9.66 1.68
N VAL A 189 12.73 -10.75 1.57
CA VAL A 189 13.25 -12.12 1.72
C VAL A 189 13.18 -12.89 0.41
N TYR A 190 12.16 -12.65 -0.41
CA TYR A 190 11.96 -13.42 -1.63
C TYR A 190 12.92 -12.95 -2.74
N HIS A 191 13.92 -13.78 -3.05
CA HIS A 191 14.97 -13.43 -4.02
C HIS A 191 14.44 -13.13 -5.43
N ASP A 192 13.41 -13.85 -5.88
CA ASP A 192 12.83 -13.68 -7.21
C ASP A 192 11.84 -12.50 -7.28
N SER A 193 11.74 -11.65 -6.24
CA SER A 193 10.85 -10.48 -6.21
C SER A 193 11.22 -9.42 -7.24
N VAL A 194 12.43 -9.49 -7.79
CA VAL A 194 12.92 -8.61 -8.86
C VAL A 194 12.50 -9.08 -10.25
N LEU A 195 12.11 -10.34 -10.42
CA LEU A 195 11.75 -10.88 -11.74
C LEU A 195 10.37 -10.38 -12.18
N PRO A 196 10.25 -9.73 -13.37
CA PRO A 196 8.97 -9.15 -13.83
C PRO A 196 7.81 -10.14 -13.86
N ILE A 197 8.07 -11.39 -14.28
CA ILE A 197 7.04 -12.43 -14.34
C ILE A 197 6.49 -12.78 -12.95
N ARG A 198 7.34 -12.79 -11.91
CA ARG A 198 6.93 -13.08 -10.53
C ARG A 198 6.12 -11.94 -9.95
N ILE A 199 6.52 -10.71 -10.23
CA ILE A 199 5.75 -9.52 -9.87
C ILE A 199 4.36 -9.57 -10.52
N GLY A 200 4.28 -9.90 -11.81
CA GLY A 200 3.00 -10.06 -12.50
C GLY A 200 2.10 -11.12 -11.86
N GLN A 201 2.65 -12.27 -11.50
CA GLN A 201 1.93 -13.33 -10.78
C GLN A 201 1.42 -12.84 -9.41
N MET A 202 2.25 -12.16 -8.64
CA MET A 202 1.86 -11.59 -7.34
C MET A 202 0.74 -10.56 -7.48
N ILE A 203 0.83 -9.67 -8.48
CA ILE A 203 -0.22 -8.68 -8.76
C ILE A 203 -1.54 -9.37 -9.09
N ILE A 204 -1.53 -10.43 -9.92
CA ILE A 204 -2.75 -11.18 -10.25
C ILE A 204 -3.33 -11.84 -9.00
N ILE A 205 -2.52 -12.56 -8.23
CA ILE A 205 -2.96 -13.24 -7.00
C ILE A 205 -3.57 -12.23 -6.03
N TYR A 206 -2.89 -11.11 -5.80
CA TYR A 206 -3.38 -10.03 -4.95
C TYR A 206 -4.70 -9.44 -5.46
N SER A 207 -4.82 -9.25 -6.78
CA SER A 207 -6.02 -8.74 -7.43
C SER A 207 -7.20 -9.67 -7.23
N THR A 208 -7.00 -10.97 -7.42
CA THR A 208 -8.04 -11.99 -7.23
C THR A 208 -8.50 -12.05 -5.78
N ILE A 209 -7.58 -12.04 -4.82
CA ILE A 209 -7.91 -12.01 -3.38
C ILE A 209 -8.73 -10.76 -3.05
N THR A 210 -8.30 -9.60 -3.57
CA THR A 210 -8.95 -8.32 -3.31
C THR A 210 -10.36 -8.28 -3.89
N TRP A 211 -10.56 -8.66 -5.15
CA TRP A 211 -11.88 -8.69 -5.77
C TRP A 211 -12.80 -9.73 -5.12
N PHE A 212 -12.28 -10.90 -4.77
CA PHE A 212 -13.04 -11.91 -4.05
C PHE A 212 -13.53 -11.39 -2.70
N GLY A 213 -12.65 -10.71 -1.94
CA GLY A 213 -13.03 -10.05 -0.70
C GLY A 213 -14.09 -8.95 -0.89
N MET A 214 -14.00 -8.15 -1.96
CA MET A 214 -15.02 -7.15 -2.29
C MET A 214 -16.37 -7.77 -2.66
N LEU A 215 -16.40 -8.91 -3.36
CA LEU A 215 -17.63 -9.64 -3.68
C LEU A 215 -18.28 -10.23 -2.42
N MET A 216 -17.46 -10.78 -1.53
CA MET A 216 -17.92 -11.50 -0.35
C MET A 216 -18.45 -10.56 0.73
N PHE A 217 -17.69 -9.51 1.08
CA PHE A 217 -17.98 -8.63 2.22
C PHE A 217 -18.47 -7.25 1.82
N GLY A 218 -18.50 -6.97 0.52
CA GLY A 218 -18.82 -5.66 -0.04
C GLY A 218 -17.58 -4.77 -0.19
N LYS A 219 -17.51 -4.04 -1.30
CA LYS A 219 -16.34 -3.22 -1.68
C LYS A 219 -15.87 -2.27 -0.59
N LYS A 220 -16.79 -1.56 0.08
CA LYS A 220 -16.46 -0.51 1.05
C LYS A 220 -15.84 -1.10 2.32
N ILE A 221 -16.41 -2.18 2.81
CA ILE A 221 -15.97 -2.84 4.05
C ILE A 221 -14.65 -3.56 3.81
N TRP A 222 -14.51 -4.25 2.67
CA TRP A 222 -13.26 -4.92 2.34
C TRP A 222 -12.10 -3.93 2.12
N LEU A 223 -12.30 -2.84 1.39
CA LEU A 223 -11.23 -1.86 1.19
C LEU A 223 -10.77 -1.20 2.50
N GLN A 224 -11.66 -1.04 3.47
CA GLN A 224 -11.32 -0.42 4.76
C GLN A 224 -10.56 -1.35 5.71
N ASN A 225 -10.76 -2.67 5.59
CA ASN A 225 -10.32 -3.64 6.60
C ASN A 225 -9.43 -4.75 6.06
N GLY A 226 -9.60 -5.13 4.78
CA GLY A 226 -8.95 -6.26 4.15
C GLY A 226 -7.92 -5.90 3.08
N GLU A 227 -7.99 -4.71 2.48
CA GLU A 227 -7.02 -4.30 1.44
C GLU A 227 -5.80 -3.63 2.09
N ALA A 228 -4.67 -4.32 2.02
CA ALA A 228 -3.44 -3.96 2.75
C ALA A 228 -2.97 -2.53 2.48
N PHE A 229 -2.99 -2.10 1.22
CA PHE A 229 -2.42 -0.82 0.82
C PHE A 229 -3.33 0.38 1.15
N THR A 230 -4.65 0.23 1.10
CA THR A 230 -5.60 1.25 1.59
C THR A 230 -5.45 1.44 3.08
N VAL A 231 -5.25 0.36 3.84
CA VAL A 231 -4.99 0.47 5.28
C VAL A 231 -3.62 1.11 5.55
N ALA A 232 -2.57 0.71 4.83
CA ALA A 232 -1.22 1.22 5.03
C ALA A 232 -1.08 2.70 4.62
N PHE A 233 -1.49 3.07 3.40
CA PHE A 233 -1.44 4.45 2.92
C PHE A 233 -2.42 5.35 3.68
N GLY A 234 -3.60 4.84 4.06
CA GLY A 234 -4.52 5.56 4.94
C GLY A 234 -3.96 5.78 6.35
N PHE A 235 -3.12 4.88 6.87
CA PHE A 235 -2.38 5.10 8.12
C PHE A 235 -1.31 6.18 7.95
N LEU A 236 -0.51 6.12 6.88
CA LEU A 236 0.51 7.12 6.57
C LEU A 236 -0.09 8.52 6.35
N ALA A 237 -1.25 8.58 5.70
CA ALA A 237 -1.97 9.83 5.48
C ALA A 237 -2.41 10.54 6.76
N LYS A 238 -2.49 9.85 7.91
CA LYS A 238 -2.76 10.49 9.21
C LYS A 238 -1.65 11.41 9.67
N PHE A 239 -0.43 11.25 9.13
CA PHE A 239 0.70 12.14 9.38
C PHE A 239 0.72 13.34 8.43
N SER A 240 -0.19 13.40 7.45
CA SER A 240 -0.30 14.52 6.52
C SER A 240 -0.63 15.83 7.25
N PRO A 241 0.10 16.92 6.98
CA PRO A 241 -0.27 18.27 7.40
C PRO A 241 -1.52 18.82 6.69
N LEU A 242 -2.11 18.07 5.75
CA LEU A 242 -3.27 18.51 4.96
C LEU A 242 -4.51 17.73 5.40
N GLU A 243 -5.57 18.44 5.77
CA GLU A 243 -6.88 17.86 6.06
C GLU A 243 -7.95 18.54 5.21
N VAL A 244 -8.78 17.75 4.55
CA VAL A 244 -9.97 18.27 3.87
C VAL A 244 -11.10 18.29 4.89
N ARG A 245 -11.18 19.35 5.70
CA ARG A 245 -12.36 19.58 6.54
C ARG A 245 -13.41 20.30 5.71
N TYR A 246 -14.53 19.64 5.47
CA TYR A 246 -15.70 20.38 5.00
C TYR A 246 -16.17 21.24 6.17
N ASN A 247 -16.17 22.58 6.01
CA ASN A 247 -16.85 23.43 6.96
C ASN A 247 -18.34 23.08 6.87
N SER A 248 -18.81 22.23 7.78
CA SER A 248 -20.23 22.23 8.13
C SER A 248 -20.54 23.67 8.51
N ALA A 249 -21.31 24.37 7.67
CA ALA A 249 -21.79 25.70 7.97
C ALA A 249 -22.37 25.69 9.40
N PRO A 250 -22.21 26.78 10.18
CA PRO A 250 -22.85 26.86 11.49
C PRO A 250 -24.33 26.55 11.28
N SER A 251 -24.83 25.56 12.01
CA SER A 251 -26.22 25.14 11.95
C SER A 251 -27.13 26.27 12.42
N SER A 252 -27.44 27.20 11.53
CA SER A 252 -28.54 28.14 11.66
C SER A 252 -29.50 27.88 10.51
N ASN A 253 -30.47 27.00 10.78
CA ASN A 253 -31.80 26.96 10.18
C ASN A 253 -31.91 27.24 8.68
N ILE A 254 -31.51 26.31 7.80
CA ILE A 254 -32.12 26.22 6.46
C ILE A 254 -32.25 24.73 6.05
N VAL A 255 -33.50 24.26 6.12
CA VAL A 255 -34.15 23.18 5.36
C VAL A 255 -33.21 22.13 4.73
N GLN A 256 -33.23 20.93 5.31
CA GLN A 256 -32.74 19.70 4.73
C GLN A 256 -33.28 19.52 3.30
N LYS A 257 -32.44 19.81 2.31
CA LYS A 257 -32.52 19.13 1.02
C LYS A 257 -31.49 18.01 1.08
N GLU A 258 -31.98 16.81 1.37
CA GLU A 258 -31.22 15.58 1.39
C GLU A 258 -30.41 15.43 0.08
N ILE A 259 -29.12 15.72 0.14
CA ILE A 259 -28.17 15.10 -0.78
C ILE A 259 -27.61 13.91 -0.02
N ASN A 260 -28.11 12.73 -0.38
CA ASN A 260 -27.78 11.45 0.24
C ASN A 260 -26.31 11.11 -0.10
N PHE A 261 -25.39 11.42 0.83
CA PHE A 261 -23.94 11.25 0.67
C PHE A 261 -23.41 9.90 1.17
N LYS A 262 -24.22 8.82 1.12
CA LYS A 262 -23.79 7.45 1.44
C LYS A 262 -22.70 6.89 0.50
N ASP A 263 -22.26 7.63 -0.52
CA ASP A 263 -21.39 7.15 -1.59
C ASP A 263 -19.89 7.48 -1.51
N PHE A 264 -19.42 8.10 -0.43
CA PHE A 264 -17.99 8.46 -0.30
C PHE A 264 -17.29 7.56 0.73
N PRO A 265 -16.48 6.57 0.29
CA PRO A 265 -15.66 5.78 1.21
C PRO A 265 -14.39 6.59 1.54
N GLY A 266 -14.14 6.84 2.83
CA GLY A 266 -12.81 7.23 3.31
C GLY A 266 -12.75 8.44 4.24
N ILE A 267 -13.76 9.32 4.26
CA ILE A 267 -13.73 10.50 5.14
C ILE A 267 -14.45 10.16 6.44
N ARG A 268 -13.72 9.68 7.45
CA ARG A 268 -14.23 9.74 8.82
C ARG A 268 -14.27 11.22 9.21
N THR A 269 -15.48 11.76 9.32
CA THR A 269 -15.73 12.95 10.13
C THR A 269 -15.44 12.59 11.59
N TYR A 270 -14.42 13.23 12.17
CA TYR A 270 -14.30 13.40 13.62
C TYR A 270 -14.68 14.84 13.97
#